data_AF-A0A968FXJ9-F1
#
_entry.id   AF-A0A968FXJ9-F1
#
_cell.length_a   1.000
_cell.length_b   1.000
_cell.length_c   1.000
_cell.angle_alpha   90.00
_cell.angle_beta   90.00
_cell.angle_gamma   90.00
#
_symmetry.space_group_name_H-M   'P 1'
#
loop_
_entity.id
_entity.type
_entity.pdbx_description
1 polymer ?
#
loop_
_entity_poly.entity_id
_entity_poly.type
_entity_poly.pdbx_seq_one_letter_code
_entity_poly.pdbx_strand_id
1 'polypeptide(L)'
;MSPSKGAGIHLSSHGFSSSKKCGQCHQQLFADWEHSLHAKSSDNAVFHAAYLQVYFEQGERARPACLNCHAPVAYYNNDPKLTQPVSREGVSCDFCHSIAEILPGTPDGPQFRFEFGGVKQGPLKNAKSSAHQTQFNNLFRQSLFCKGCHEQAASKGFKMIETYSEWQASPYPEKGVACQTCHMEKIPGKTVAASTGPSSVAQVSNHDIAAGHSLTRRRQALEIKIVQLRTFRNRITVQVDLTNSGAGHKMPTGLPAKKIVLEVQVESRDGGKRQIQQKFFQKVLVDRKGRVVSNLVDMMLGKAEKVLSDNRIAPLETRSESFTFFVDDPQGQTVSAAAYYSYTPQIIQPSPVKIKLSEVKVLVR
;
A
#
# COMPACT_ATOMS: atom_id res chain seq x y z
N MET A 1 -37.10 27.40 20.51
CA MET A 1 -36.18 27.71 19.39
C MET A 1 -36.07 26.46 18.53
N SER A 2 -36.65 26.48 17.33
CA SER A 2 -36.67 25.34 16.41
C SER A 2 -35.26 24.97 15.94
N PRO A 3 -34.94 23.67 15.78
CA PRO A 3 -33.66 23.26 15.22
C PRO A 3 -33.58 23.74 13.78
N SER A 4 -32.55 24.51 13.47
CA SER A 4 -32.24 24.94 12.11
C SER A 4 -32.12 23.71 11.20
N LYS A 5 -32.89 23.67 10.11
CA LYS A 5 -32.82 22.67 9.04
C LYS A 5 -31.39 22.62 8.48
N GLY A 6 -30.54 21.76 9.03
CA GLY A 6 -29.31 21.31 8.37
C GLY A 6 -29.72 20.59 7.08
N ALA A 7 -28.91 20.72 6.03
CA ALA A 7 -29.12 20.02 4.75
C ALA A 7 -29.61 18.59 5.00
N GLY A 8 -30.69 18.16 4.34
CA GLY A 8 -31.46 16.92 4.58
C GLY A 8 -30.69 15.61 4.33
N ILE A 9 -29.47 15.51 4.84
CA ILE A 9 -28.57 14.37 4.72
C ILE A 9 -28.81 13.48 5.93
N HIS A 10 -29.52 12.38 5.72
CA HIS A 10 -29.75 11.36 6.73
C HIS A 10 -28.59 10.36 6.73
N LEU A 11 -27.76 10.37 7.78
CA LEU A 11 -26.78 9.32 8.04
C LEU A 11 -27.47 8.10 8.66
N SER A 12 -26.88 6.91 8.47
CA SER A 12 -27.29 5.72 9.19
C SER A 12 -27.16 5.97 10.70
N SER A 13 -28.07 5.43 11.51
CA SER A 13 -28.03 5.57 12.97
C SER A 13 -27.23 4.46 13.67
N HIS A 14 -27.09 3.29 13.03
CA HIS A 14 -26.50 2.10 13.65
C HIS A 14 -25.44 1.41 12.79
N GLY A 15 -25.02 2.02 11.67
CA GLY A 15 -24.04 1.43 10.77
C GLY A 15 -23.37 2.45 9.87
N PHE A 16 -22.76 1.96 8.79
CA PHE A 16 -22.03 2.80 7.85
C PHE A 16 -22.96 3.52 6.86
N SER A 17 -22.53 4.72 6.47
CA SER A 17 -23.13 5.57 5.47
C SER A 17 -22.22 5.67 4.25
N SER A 18 -22.83 5.82 3.07
CA SER A 18 -22.08 6.07 1.84
C SER A 18 -21.27 7.37 1.93
N SER A 19 -20.02 7.31 1.48
CA SER A 19 -19.09 8.44 1.36
C SER A 19 -19.65 9.53 0.45
N LYS A 20 -20.54 9.19 -0.48
CA LYS A 20 -21.24 10.18 -1.34
C LYS A 20 -22.09 11.15 -0.52
N LYS A 21 -22.63 10.73 0.64
CA LYS A 21 -23.33 11.64 1.56
C LYS A 21 -22.36 12.66 2.16
N CYS A 22 -21.15 12.22 2.53
CA CYS A 22 -20.09 13.09 3.02
C CYS A 22 -19.67 14.10 1.94
N GLY A 23 -19.55 13.65 0.68
CA GLY A 23 -19.15 14.46 -0.47
C GLY A 23 -20.09 15.62 -0.83
N GLN A 24 -21.34 15.61 -0.36
CA GLN A 24 -22.26 16.74 -0.56
C GLN A 24 -21.78 18.01 0.17
N CYS A 25 -21.12 17.84 1.32
CA CYS A 25 -20.57 18.94 2.12
C CYS A 25 -19.04 18.99 2.06
N HIS A 26 -18.36 17.85 2.13
CA HIS A 26 -16.91 17.70 2.17
C HIS A 26 -16.32 17.49 0.76
N GLN A 27 -16.68 18.35 -0.19
CA GLN A 27 -16.43 18.14 -1.62
C GLN A 27 -14.95 17.91 -1.97
N GLN A 28 -14.05 18.75 -1.47
CA GLN A 28 -12.61 18.61 -1.72
C GLN A 28 -12.07 17.29 -1.16
N LEU A 29 -12.39 16.97 0.10
CA LEU A 29 -11.91 15.75 0.77
C LEU A 29 -12.46 14.48 0.11
N PHE A 30 -13.71 14.53 -0.33
CA PHE A 30 -14.33 13.44 -1.06
C PHE A 30 -13.67 13.21 -2.42
N ALA A 31 -13.39 14.29 -3.17
CA ALA A 31 -12.69 14.18 -4.45
C ALA A 31 -11.28 13.59 -4.28
N ASP A 32 -10.52 14.09 -3.29
CA ASP A 32 -9.20 13.54 -2.94
C ASP A 32 -9.30 12.02 -2.66
N TRP A 33 -10.25 11.62 -1.80
CA TRP A 33 -10.47 10.22 -1.45
C TRP A 33 -10.92 9.35 -2.63
N GLU A 34 -11.85 9.81 -3.47
CA GLU A 34 -12.43 9.05 -4.59
C GLU A 34 -11.35 8.65 -5.61
N HIS A 35 -10.32 9.48 -5.77
CA HIS A 35 -9.19 9.17 -6.64
C HIS A 35 -8.14 8.24 -6.01
N SER A 36 -8.12 8.12 -4.69
CA SER A 36 -7.15 7.34 -3.93
C SER A 36 -7.25 5.82 -4.17
N LEU A 37 -6.19 5.11 -3.80
CA LEU A 37 -6.22 3.64 -3.71
C LEU A 37 -7.04 3.12 -2.52
N HIS A 38 -7.42 3.96 -1.57
CA HIS A 38 -8.31 3.58 -0.47
C HIS A 38 -9.75 3.43 -0.95
N ALA A 39 -10.25 4.37 -1.78
CA ALA A 39 -11.56 4.21 -2.41
C ALA A 39 -11.60 3.02 -3.38
N LYS A 40 -10.48 2.75 -4.06
CA LYS A 40 -10.34 1.68 -5.06
C LYS A 40 -9.78 0.37 -4.50
N SER A 41 -9.70 0.22 -3.18
CA SER A 41 -8.94 -0.86 -2.55
C SER A 41 -9.46 -2.25 -2.88
N SER A 42 -10.77 -2.40 -3.07
CA SER A 42 -11.43 -3.64 -3.50
C SER A 42 -11.75 -3.69 -5.00
N ASP A 43 -11.50 -2.62 -5.74
CA ASP A 43 -11.87 -2.50 -7.15
C ASP A 43 -10.73 -1.92 -7.99
N ASN A 44 -9.70 -2.74 -8.17
CA ASN A 44 -8.60 -2.46 -9.07
C ASN A 44 -8.01 -3.77 -9.63
N ALA A 45 -7.37 -3.68 -10.80
CA ALA A 45 -6.88 -4.86 -11.52
C ALA A 45 -5.89 -5.72 -10.70
N VAL A 46 -5.03 -5.09 -9.88
CA VAL A 46 -4.06 -5.81 -9.05
C VAL A 46 -4.77 -6.60 -7.95
N PHE A 47 -5.75 -5.99 -7.29
CA PHE A 47 -6.58 -6.67 -6.29
C PHE A 47 -7.37 -7.82 -6.92
N HIS A 48 -8.07 -7.58 -8.03
CA HIS A 48 -8.86 -8.62 -8.70
C HIS A 48 -8.01 -9.81 -9.13
N ALA A 49 -6.80 -9.56 -9.67
CA ALA A 49 -5.89 -10.63 -10.06
C ALA A 49 -5.43 -11.49 -8.87
N ALA A 50 -5.04 -10.84 -7.76
CA ALA A 50 -4.62 -11.53 -6.55
C ALA A 50 -5.79 -12.29 -5.88
N TYR A 51 -6.95 -11.64 -5.76
CA TYR A 51 -8.15 -12.21 -5.17
C TYR A 51 -8.61 -13.46 -5.94
N LEU A 52 -8.72 -13.38 -7.27
CA LEU A 52 -9.18 -14.51 -8.09
C LEU A 52 -8.25 -15.73 -7.97
N GLN A 53 -6.94 -15.52 -7.83
CA GLN A 53 -6.01 -16.63 -7.63
C GLN A 53 -6.22 -17.31 -6.27
N VAL A 54 -6.36 -16.55 -5.19
CA VAL A 54 -6.68 -17.10 -3.87
C VAL A 54 -8.06 -17.79 -3.89
N TYR A 55 -9.03 -17.21 -4.60
CA TYR A 55 -10.37 -17.78 -4.76
C TYR A 55 -10.36 -19.12 -5.51
N PHE A 56 -9.53 -19.29 -6.54
CA PHE A 56 -9.41 -20.59 -7.22
C PHE A 56 -8.82 -21.69 -6.34
N GLU A 57 -8.02 -21.35 -5.32
CA GLU A 57 -7.48 -22.32 -4.37
C GLU A 57 -8.39 -22.57 -3.15
N GLN A 58 -9.09 -21.54 -2.65
CA GLN A 58 -9.85 -21.61 -1.39
C GLN A 58 -11.37 -21.42 -1.52
N GLY A 59 -11.86 -21.12 -2.71
CA GLY A 59 -13.26 -20.75 -2.94
C GLY A 59 -13.70 -19.53 -2.14
N GLU A 60 -14.96 -19.53 -1.70
CA GLU A 60 -15.59 -18.41 -0.97
C GLU A 60 -14.89 -18.05 0.36
N ARG A 61 -14.04 -18.94 0.92
CA ARG A 61 -13.27 -18.68 2.15
C ARG A 61 -12.19 -17.60 1.96
N ALA A 62 -11.78 -17.32 0.73
CA ALA A 62 -10.77 -16.30 0.43
C ALA A 62 -11.21 -14.88 0.78
N ARG A 63 -12.51 -14.60 0.63
CA ARG A 63 -13.06 -13.24 0.57
C ARG A 63 -12.96 -12.48 1.90
N PRO A 64 -13.37 -13.05 3.05
CA PRO A 64 -13.32 -12.32 4.33
C PRO A 64 -11.91 -11.85 4.71
N ALA A 65 -10.89 -12.67 4.43
CA ALA A 65 -9.49 -12.34 4.75
C ALA A 65 -8.98 -11.10 3.99
N CYS A 66 -9.44 -10.90 2.75
CA CYS A 66 -9.07 -9.73 1.95
C CYS A 66 -9.89 -8.50 2.35
N LEU A 67 -11.18 -8.68 2.60
CA LEU A 67 -12.12 -7.56 2.78
C LEU A 67 -11.91 -6.79 4.09
N ASN A 68 -11.34 -7.40 5.13
CA ASN A 68 -11.05 -6.70 6.38
C ASN A 68 -10.15 -5.45 6.17
N CYS A 69 -9.23 -5.49 5.20
CA CYS A 69 -8.43 -4.32 4.80
C CYS A 69 -8.93 -3.65 3.51
N HIS A 70 -9.43 -4.41 2.54
CA HIS A 70 -9.71 -3.90 1.19
C HIS A 70 -11.14 -3.40 0.98
N ALA A 71 -12.11 -3.83 1.77
CA ALA A 71 -13.48 -3.30 1.75
C ALA A 71 -14.09 -3.52 3.15
N PRO A 72 -13.57 -2.84 4.18
CA PRO A 72 -13.89 -3.16 5.56
C PRO A 72 -15.38 -3.01 5.88
N VAL A 73 -16.09 -2.06 5.25
CA VAL A 73 -17.55 -1.95 5.41
C VAL A 73 -18.25 -3.26 5.00
N ALA A 74 -17.80 -3.89 3.91
CA ALA A 74 -18.33 -5.17 3.46
C ALA A 74 -18.06 -6.29 4.48
N TYR A 75 -16.87 -6.29 5.09
CA TYR A 75 -16.52 -7.25 6.14
C TYR A 75 -17.45 -7.09 7.36
N TYR A 76 -17.59 -5.87 7.88
CA TYR A 76 -18.39 -5.60 9.08
C TYR A 76 -19.90 -5.72 8.84
N ASN A 77 -20.39 -5.47 7.61
CA ASN A 77 -21.78 -5.71 7.23
C ASN A 77 -22.07 -7.19 6.89
N ASN A 78 -21.07 -8.07 6.94
CA ASN A 78 -21.18 -9.45 6.46
C ASN A 78 -21.72 -9.56 5.02
N ASP A 79 -21.23 -8.68 4.14
CA ASP A 79 -21.59 -8.58 2.71
C ASP A 79 -20.38 -8.91 1.83
N PRO A 80 -19.86 -10.15 1.87
CA PRO A 80 -18.65 -10.51 1.13
C PRO A 80 -18.84 -10.41 -0.39
N LYS A 81 -20.08 -10.46 -0.87
CA LYS A 81 -20.43 -10.35 -2.30
C LYS A 81 -20.53 -8.90 -2.79
N LEU A 82 -20.29 -7.91 -1.93
CA LEU A 82 -20.38 -6.48 -2.26
C LEU A 82 -21.73 -6.13 -2.88
N THR A 83 -22.81 -6.71 -2.37
CA THR A 83 -24.15 -6.52 -2.90
C THR A 83 -24.68 -5.13 -2.60
N GLN A 84 -24.31 -4.56 -1.46
CA GLN A 84 -24.73 -3.23 -1.04
C GLN A 84 -23.83 -2.15 -1.66
N PRO A 85 -24.38 -1.00 -2.09
CA PRO A 85 -23.58 0.09 -2.63
C PRO A 85 -22.48 0.59 -1.68
N VAL A 86 -22.77 0.68 -0.37
CA VAL A 86 -21.80 1.14 0.65
C VAL A 86 -20.61 0.18 0.82
N SER A 87 -20.82 -1.12 0.55
CA SER A 87 -19.77 -2.14 0.61
C SER A 87 -18.74 -2.01 -0.52
N ARG A 88 -19.08 -1.30 -1.61
CA ARG A 88 -18.22 -1.16 -2.80
C ARG A 88 -17.25 0.02 -2.73
N GLU A 89 -17.32 0.82 -1.67
CA GLU A 89 -16.53 2.05 -1.52
C GLU A 89 -15.11 1.80 -0.97
N GLY A 90 -14.64 0.56 -0.98
CA GLY A 90 -13.33 0.21 -0.43
C GLY A 90 -13.18 0.63 1.03
N VAL A 91 -12.07 1.28 1.35
CA VAL A 91 -11.84 1.96 2.64
C VAL A 91 -12.52 3.34 2.59
N SER A 92 -13.77 3.38 3.03
CA SER A 92 -14.67 4.53 2.91
C SER A 92 -14.42 5.64 3.95
N CYS A 93 -14.97 6.83 3.69
CA CYS A 93 -14.94 7.94 4.65
C CYS A 93 -15.55 7.49 5.98
N ASP A 94 -16.72 6.86 5.92
CA ASP A 94 -17.48 6.53 7.12
C ASP A 94 -16.85 5.38 7.92
N PHE A 95 -16.15 4.46 7.25
CA PHE A 95 -15.34 3.46 7.94
C PHE A 95 -14.25 4.13 8.77
N CYS A 96 -13.37 4.91 8.12
CA CYS A 96 -12.24 5.56 8.80
C CYS A 96 -12.70 6.48 9.93
N HIS A 97 -13.72 7.31 9.67
CA HIS A 97 -14.22 8.30 10.62
C HIS A 97 -15.17 7.73 11.69
N SER A 98 -15.48 6.44 11.65
CA SER A 98 -16.18 5.74 12.74
C SER A 98 -15.21 4.98 13.66
N ILE A 99 -13.93 4.83 13.31
CA ILE A 99 -12.95 4.15 14.18
C ILE A 99 -12.67 4.98 15.43
N ALA A 100 -12.99 4.41 16.59
CA ALA A 100 -12.69 4.95 17.90
C ALA A 100 -11.33 4.49 18.44
N GLU A 101 -10.95 3.26 18.12
CA GLU A 101 -9.75 2.62 18.66
C GLU A 101 -9.24 1.51 17.75
N ILE A 102 -7.91 1.34 17.73
CA ILE A 102 -7.24 0.20 17.11
C ILE A 102 -7.00 -0.84 18.20
N LEU A 103 -7.65 -1.98 18.10
CA LEU A 103 -7.50 -3.07 19.04
C LEU A 103 -6.31 -3.98 18.64
N PRO A 104 -5.79 -4.81 19.55
CA PRO A 104 -4.85 -5.86 19.18
C PRO A 104 -5.44 -6.74 18.07
N GLY A 105 -4.68 -6.90 16.98
CA GLY A 105 -5.10 -7.75 15.87
C GLY A 105 -5.14 -9.23 16.24
N THR A 106 -5.89 -10.01 15.47
CA THR A 106 -5.94 -11.48 15.56
C THR A 106 -5.27 -12.10 14.32
N PRO A 107 -5.06 -13.43 14.28
CA PRO A 107 -4.63 -14.10 13.05
C PRO A 107 -5.56 -13.85 11.85
N ASP A 108 -6.83 -13.52 12.10
CA ASP A 108 -7.86 -13.24 11.08
C ASP A 108 -7.85 -11.78 10.59
N GLY A 109 -6.96 -10.95 11.13
CA GLY A 109 -6.72 -9.59 10.68
C GLY A 109 -6.92 -8.54 11.78
N PRO A 110 -6.98 -7.26 11.38
CA PRO A 110 -7.14 -6.17 12.33
C PRO A 110 -8.50 -6.14 12.99
N GLN A 111 -8.50 -5.55 14.18
CA GLN A 111 -9.67 -5.35 15.02
C GLN A 111 -9.81 -3.87 15.33
N PHE A 112 -11.03 -3.35 15.23
CA PHE A 112 -11.34 -1.95 15.45
C PHE A 112 -12.54 -1.84 16.38
N ARG A 113 -12.53 -0.85 17.26
CA ARG A 113 -13.74 -0.41 17.96
C ARG A 113 -14.34 0.76 17.20
N PHE A 114 -15.62 0.69 16.90
CA PHE A 114 -16.33 1.75 16.19
C PHE A 114 -17.25 2.54 17.11
N GLU A 115 -17.43 3.81 16.76
CA GLU A 115 -18.57 4.63 17.15
C GLU A 115 -19.44 4.81 15.90
N PHE A 116 -20.50 4.01 15.79
CA PHE A 116 -21.38 4.05 14.61
C PHE A 116 -22.34 5.23 14.65
N GLY A 117 -22.92 5.53 13.50
CA GLY A 117 -24.05 6.44 13.40
C GLY A 117 -23.65 7.90 13.14
N GLY A 118 -24.28 8.83 13.86
CA GLY A 118 -24.16 10.27 13.64
C GLY A 118 -22.93 10.94 14.24
N VAL A 119 -22.04 10.20 14.91
CA VAL A 119 -20.79 10.74 15.46
C VAL A 119 -19.65 10.46 14.49
N LYS A 120 -18.86 11.48 14.14
CA LYS A 120 -17.66 11.33 13.30
C LYS A 120 -16.42 11.81 14.02
N GLN A 121 -15.39 10.99 13.98
CA GLN A 121 -14.15 11.21 14.72
C GLN A 121 -13.09 11.87 13.85
N GLY A 122 -12.21 12.67 14.44
CA GLY A 122 -11.14 13.29 13.67
C GLY A 122 -10.14 14.06 14.52
N PRO A 123 -9.12 14.66 13.87
CA PRO A 123 -8.00 15.29 14.56
C PRO A 123 -8.29 16.72 15.04
N LEU A 124 -9.48 17.28 14.80
CA LEU A 124 -9.83 18.67 15.12
C LEU A 124 -10.55 18.74 16.47
N LYS A 125 -10.04 19.55 17.41
CA LYS A 125 -10.59 19.64 18.79
C LYS A 125 -11.95 20.34 18.88
N ASN A 126 -12.13 21.41 18.10
CA ASN A 126 -13.30 22.29 18.17
C ASN A 126 -14.08 22.30 16.85
N ALA A 127 -14.15 21.15 16.18
CA ALA A 127 -14.96 21.02 14.98
C ALA A 127 -16.44 21.23 15.33
N LYS A 128 -17.17 21.90 14.43
CA LYS A 128 -18.61 22.07 14.52
C LYS A 128 -19.22 21.65 13.19
N SER A 129 -20.33 20.92 13.25
CA SER A 129 -21.06 20.48 12.06
C SER A 129 -22.56 20.67 12.31
N SER A 130 -23.27 21.09 11.26
CA SER A 130 -24.72 21.25 11.26
C SER A 130 -25.45 19.96 10.88
N ALA A 131 -24.72 18.92 10.46
CA ALA A 131 -25.29 17.67 9.92
C ALA A 131 -25.02 16.43 10.78
N HIS A 132 -23.93 16.42 11.54
CA HIS A 132 -23.53 15.28 12.38
C HIS A 132 -22.72 15.75 13.59
N GLN A 133 -22.61 14.91 14.62
CA GLN A 133 -21.76 15.20 15.77
C GLN A 133 -20.29 14.98 15.41
N THR A 134 -19.40 15.75 16.02
CA THR A 134 -17.95 15.65 15.81
C THR A 134 -17.26 15.31 17.11
N GLN A 135 -16.32 14.36 17.08
CA GLN A 135 -15.55 13.95 18.24
C GLN A 135 -14.06 14.07 17.95
N PHE A 136 -13.35 14.80 18.80
CA PHE A 136 -11.89 14.81 18.74
C PHE A 136 -11.35 13.45 19.15
N ASN A 137 -10.48 12.88 18.32
CA ASN A 137 -9.74 11.68 18.65
C ASN A 137 -8.26 11.85 18.28
N ASN A 138 -7.37 11.75 19.27
CA ASN A 138 -5.94 11.92 19.07
C ASN A 138 -5.32 10.80 18.23
N LEU A 139 -5.99 9.64 18.12
CA LEU A 139 -5.58 8.53 17.25
C LEU A 139 -5.38 8.98 15.80
N PHE A 140 -6.20 9.92 15.30
CA PHE A 140 -6.09 10.46 13.94
C PHE A 140 -4.82 11.30 13.70
N ARG A 141 -4.02 11.55 14.75
CA ARG A 141 -2.71 12.21 14.68
C ARG A 141 -1.55 11.23 14.85
N GLN A 142 -1.83 9.94 14.99
CA GLN A 142 -0.85 8.90 15.29
C GLN A 142 -0.77 7.87 14.17
N SER A 143 0.44 7.42 13.85
CA SER A 143 0.66 6.29 12.92
C SER A 143 -0.05 5.00 13.36
N LEU A 144 -0.39 4.88 14.64
CA LEU A 144 -1.17 3.76 15.17
C LEU A 144 -2.50 3.58 14.44
N PHE A 145 -3.14 4.67 14.00
CA PHE A 145 -4.37 4.58 13.19
C PHE A 145 -4.16 3.75 11.91
N CYS A 146 -3.05 3.97 11.21
CA CYS A 146 -2.71 3.26 9.98
C CYS A 146 -2.27 1.82 10.23
N LYS A 147 -1.75 1.51 11.43
CA LYS A 147 -1.29 0.16 11.82
C LYS A 147 -2.35 -0.91 11.58
N GLY A 148 -3.64 -0.58 11.81
CA GLY A 148 -4.73 -1.54 11.61
C GLY A 148 -4.63 -2.27 10.27
N CYS A 149 -4.44 -1.56 9.16
CA CYS A 149 -4.33 -2.21 7.86
C CYS A 149 -2.87 -2.37 7.37
N HIS A 150 -1.93 -1.57 7.88
CA HIS A 150 -0.54 -1.51 7.39
C HIS A 150 0.46 -2.30 8.24
N GLU A 151 -0.02 -3.19 9.09
CA GLU A 151 0.75 -4.19 9.83
C GLU A 151 -0.02 -5.51 9.81
N GLN A 152 0.58 -6.57 9.27
CA GLN A 152 -0.07 -7.87 9.16
C GLN A 152 0.91 -9.00 9.50
N ALA A 153 0.56 -9.76 10.54
CA ALA A 153 1.21 -11.03 10.85
C ALA A 153 0.80 -12.11 9.83
N ALA A 154 1.72 -12.99 9.46
CA ALA A 154 1.40 -14.26 8.86
C ALA A 154 0.89 -15.23 9.94
N SER A 155 0.14 -16.25 9.53
CA SER A 155 -0.41 -17.28 10.43
C SER A 155 0.63 -18.01 11.28
N LYS A 156 1.90 -17.98 10.87
CA LYS A 156 3.05 -18.63 11.53
C LYS A 156 3.89 -17.69 12.38
N GLY A 157 3.36 -16.51 12.73
CA GLY A 157 3.94 -15.62 13.74
C GLY A 157 5.04 -14.66 13.25
N PHE A 158 5.55 -14.82 12.03
CA PHE A 158 6.36 -13.77 11.39
C PHE A 158 5.46 -12.73 10.75
N LYS A 159 5.93 -11.49 10.62
CA LYS A 159 5.14 -10.42 10.00
C LYS A 159 5.30 -10.44 8.48
N MET A 160 4.18 -10.47 7.76
CA MET A 160 4.15 -10.41 6.30
C MET A 160 4.27 -8.95 5.84
N ILE A 161 3.43 -8.07 6.39
CA ILE A 161 3.46 -6.63 6.16
C ILE A 161 3.91 -5.96 7.46
N GLU A 162 5.00 -5.20 7.39
CA GLU A 162 5.69 -4.64 8.58
C GLU A 162 5.77 -3.13 8.56
N THR A 163 4.97 -2.46 7.74
CA THR A 163 5.13 -1.02 7.45
C THR A 163 5.13 -0.17 8.71
N TYR A 164 4.21 -0.43 9.65
CA TYR A 164 4.16 0.28 10.92
C TYR A 164 5.39 -0.02 11.78
N SER A 165 5.79 -1.28 11.92
CA SER A 165 6.96 -1.67 12.70
C SER A 165 8.27 -1.14 12.12
N GLU A 166 8.40 -1.10 10.79
CA GLU A 166 9.51 -0.47 10.08
C GLU A 166 9.57 1.03 10.36
N TRP A 167 8.42 1.71 10.40
CA TRP A 167 8.33 3.11 10.83
C TRP A 167 8.63 3.29 12.31
N GLN A 168 8.13 2.41 13.17
CA GLN A 168 8.35 2.48 14.60
C GLN A 168 9.83 2.32 14.96
N ALA A 169 10.57 1.50 14.21
CA ALA A 169 12.01 1.30 14.38
C ALA A 169 12.88 2.40 13.74
N SER A 170 12.26 3.36 13.04
CA SER A 170 12.96 4.48 12.41
C SER A 170 13.16 5.65 13.39
N PRO A 171 13.89 6.71 13.00
CA PRO A 171 13.98 7.94 13.80
C PRO A 171 12.72 8.82 13.78
N TYR A 172 11.72 8.52 12.95
CA TYR A 172 10.55 9.39 12.75
C TYR A 172 9.55 9.46 13.92
N PRO A 173 9.27 8.38 14.67
CA PRO A 173 8.44 8.43 15.87
C PRO A 173 8.97 9.43 16.91
N GLU A 174 10.29 9.39 17.19
CA GLU A 174 10.94 10.30 18.13
C GLU A 174 10.88 11.76 17.67
N LYS A 175 10.89 11.98 16.35
CA LYS A 175 10.71 13.31 15.73
C LYS A 175 9.24 13.75 15.64
N GLY A 176 8.29 12.96 16.13
CA GLY A 176 6.86 13.26 16.05
C GLY A 176 6.30 13.24 14.63
N VAL A 177 6.99 12.60 13.68
CA VAL A 177 6.55 12.50 12.28
C VAL A 177 5.71 11.23 12.11
N ALA A 178 4.40 11.39 12.11
CA ALA A 178 3.44 10.31 11.90
C ALA A 178 3.24 10.00 10.41
N CYS A 179 2.63 8.85 10.10
CA CYS A 179 2.24 8.47 8.73
C CYS A 179 1.44 9.59 8.05
N GLN A 180 0.51 10.21 8.78
CA GLN A 180 -0.34 11.30 8.30
C GLN A 180 0.46 12.55 7.92
N THR A 181 1.63 12.80 8.53
CA THR A 181 2.46 13.97 8.22
C THR A 181 2.90 13.96 6.75
N CYS A 182 3.30 12.79 6.24
CA CYS A 182 3.75 12.64 4.86
C CYS A 182 2.63 12.17 3.91
N HIS A 183 1.75 11.27 4.35
CA HIS A 183 0.73 10.69 3.47
C HIS A 183 -0.59 11.48 3.47
N MET A 184 -0.87 12.27 4.49
CA MET A 184 -2.06 13.13 4.59
C MET A 184 -1.66 14.59 4.82
N GLU A 185 -0.68 15.04 4.03
CA GLU A 185 -0.04 16.34 4.16
C GLU A 185 -1.06 17.48 4.17
N LYS A 186 -0.72 18.57 4.86
CA LYS A 186 -1.58 19.74 4.94
C LYS A 186 -1.53 20.50 3.63
N ILE A 187 -2.66 20.54 2.94
CA ILE A 187 -2.84 21.31 1.71
C ILE A 187 -3.82 22.46 1.94
N PRO A 188 -3.68 23.59 1.21
CA PRO A 188 -4.70 24.64 1.21
C PRO A 188 -6.06 24.04 0.86
N GLY A 189 -7.07 24.37 1.66
CA GLY A 189 -8.40 23.80 1.47
C GLY A 189 -9.34 24.07 2.63
N LYS A 190 -10.60 23.69 2.44
CA LYS A 190 -11.66 23.85 3.43
C LYS A 190 -12.21 22.49 3.80
N THR A 191 -12.61 22.33 5.07
CA THR A 191 -13.25 21.08 5.49
C THR A 191 -14.59 20.88 4.79
N VAL A 192 -15.34 21.95 4.55
CA VAL A 192 -16.63 21.92 3.85
C VAL A 192 -16.68 22.96 2.73
N ALA A 193 -17.56 22.73 1.75
CA ALA A 193 -17.88 23.68 0.71
C ALA A 193 -18.43 24.98 1.31
N ALA A 194 -18.16 26.11 0.64
CA ALA A 194 -18.59 27.42 1.11
C ALA A 194 -20.12 27.53 1.27
N SER A 195 -20.89 26.81 0.46
CA SER A 195 -22.35 26.73 0.54
C SER A 195 -22.87 26.00 1.79
N THR A 196 -22.06 25.16 2.43
CA THR A 196 -22.42 24.44 3.66
C THR A 196 -22.17 25.29 4.90
N GLY A 197 -21.14 26.14 4.88
CA GLY A 197 -20.79 27.01 6.00
C GLY A 197 -19.29 27.31 6.09
N PRO A 198 -18.86 28.04 7.14
CA PRO A 198 -17.46 28.37 7.34
C PRO A 198 -16.64 27.13 7.76
N SER A 199 -15.42 27.03 7.21
CA SER A 199 -14.39 26.09 7.68
C SER A 199 -13.59 26.73 8.82
N SER A 200 -13.31 25.97 9.88
CA SER A 200 -12.49 26.43 11.00
C SER A 200 -10.98 26.37 10.72
N VAL A 201 -10.58 25.87 9.55
CA VAL A 201 -9.18 25.71 9.12
C VAL A 201 -9.00 26.20 7.69
N ALA A 202 -7.80 26.74 7.41
CA ALA A 202 -7.36 27.15 6.07
C ALA A 202 -6.58 26.04 5.33
N GLN A 203 -6.21 24.98 6.05
CA GLN A 203 -5.53 23.82 5.51
C GLN A 203 -6.18 22.54 6.01
N VAL A 204 -6.32 21.58 5.11
CA VAL A 204 -6.90 20.25 5.37
C VAL A 204 -5.86 19.18 5.12
N SER A 205 -6.05 18.02 5.73
CA SER A 205 -5.26 16.84 5.37
C SER A 205 -5.71 16.34 4.00
N ASN A 206 -4.76 16.13 3.09
CA ASN A 206 -5.03 15.53 1.78
C ASN A 206 -5.51 14.07 1.94
N HIS A 207 -6.65 13.73 1.35
CA HIS A 207 -7.22 12.38 1.42
C HIS A 207 -6.95 11.50 0.17
N ASP A 208 -6.10 11.95 -0.75
CA ASP A 208 -5.58 11.12 -1.84
C ASP A 208 -4.66 10.02 -1.30
N ILE A 209 -4.00 10.28 -0.15
CA ILE A 209 -3.12 9.35 0.57
C ILE A 209 -2.12 8.69 -0.39
N ALA A 210 -1.51 9.54 -1.23
CA ALA A 210 -0.61 9.12 -2.29
C ALA A 210 0.58 8.32 -1.73
N ALA A 211 0.89 7.21 -2.41
CA ALA A 211 2.01 6.33 -2.08
C ALA A 211 2.72 5.89 -3.37
N GLY A 212 2.99 4.59 -3.55
CA GLY A 212 3.79 4.07 -4.67
C GLY A 212 3.22 4.30 -6.07
N HIS A 213 1.94 4.65 -6.23
CA HIS A 213 1.36 4.99 -7.53
C HIS A 213 1.70 6.42 -7.98
N SER A 214 2.00 7.33 -7.03
CA SER A 214 2.42 8.70 -7.33
C SER A 214 3.88 8.73 -7.78
N LEU A 215 4.13 9.30 -8.97
CA LEU A 215 5.49 9.50 -9.49
C LEU A 215 6.29 10.47 -8.61
N THR A 216 5.64 11.53 -8.13
CA THR A 216 6.26 12.54 -7.26
C THR A 216 6.74 11.90 -5.95
N ARG A 217 5.88 11.13 -5.27
CA ARG A 217 6.27 10.42 -4.04
C ARG A 217 7.38 9.41 -4.28
N ARG A 218 7.34 8.67 -5.41
CA ARG A 218 8.42 7.72 -5.78
C ARG A 218 9.77 8.42 -5.95
N ARG A 219 9.81 9.53 -6.69
CA ARG A 219 11.04 10.30 -6.94
C ARG A 219 11.62 10.94 -5.68
N GLN A 220 10.77 11.30 -4.72
CA GLN A 220 11.20 11.88 -3.44
C GLN A 220 11.70 10.83 -2.44
N ALA A 221 11.34 9.56 -2.61
CA ALA A 221 11.58 8.54 -1.59
C ALA A 221 12.91 7.78 -1.76
N LEU A 222 13.47 7.73 -2.97
CA LEU A 222 14.70 7.01 -3.26
C LEU A 222 15.61 7.86 -4.15
N GLU A 223 16.81 8.12 -3.67
CA GLU A 223 17.88 8.78 -4.43
C GLU A 223 18.91 7.75 -4.90
N ILE A 224 19.44 7.94 -6.11
CA ILE A 224 20.55 7.14 -6.63
C ILE A 224 21.69 8.03 -7.09
N LYS A 225 22.93 7.62 -6.84
CA LYS A 225 24.12 8.37 -7.26
C LYS A 225 25.25 7.44 -7.65
N ILE A 226 25.84 7.64 -8.83
CA ILE A 226 27.13 7.04 -9.16
C ILE A 226 28.19 7.83 -8.38
N VAL A 227 28.76 7.23 -7.35
CA VAL A 227 29.73 7.90 -6.46
C VAL A 227 31.17 7.63 -6.87
N GLN A 228 31.41 6.56 -7.64
CA GLN A 228 32.73 6.25 -8.15
C GLN A 228 32.65 5.50 -9.47
N LEU A 229 33.52 5.88 -10.41
CA LEU A 229 33.76 5.20 -11.66
C LEU A 229 35.26 5.00 -11.82
N ARG A 230 35.70 3.75 -11.96
CA ARG A 230 37.11 3.41 -12.18
C ARG A 230 37.24 2.60 -13.46
N THR A 231 38.27 2.89 -14.25
CA THR A 231 38.61 2.11 -15.42
C THR A 231 39.99 1.46 -15.25
N PHE A 232 40.13 0.22 -15.71
CA PHE A 232 41.42 -0.47 -15.74
C PHE A 232 41.42 -1.51 -16.87
N ARG A 233 42.33 -1.35 -17.84
CA ARG A 233 42.40 -2.19 -19.05
C ARG A 233 41.05 -2.24 -19.77
N ASN A 234 40.41 -3.41 -19.83
CA ASN A 234 39.12 -3.65 -20.46
C ASN A 234 37.96 -3.63 -19.44
N ARG A 235 38.14 -3.00 -18.26
CA ARG A 235 37.20 -3.06 -17.15
C ARG A 235 36.70 -1.69 -16.74
N ILE A 236 35.39 -1.57 -16.53
CA ILE A 236 34.74 -0.43 -15.86
C ILE A 236 34.15 -0.93 -14.55
N THR A 237 34.52 -0.31 -13.43
CA THR A 237 33.94 -0.53 -12.11
C THR A 237 33.12 0.69 -11.71
N VAL A 238 31.85 0.47 -11.37
CA VAL A 238 30.88 1.52 -11.04
C VAL A 238 30.37 1.26 -9.63
N GLN A 239 30.53 2.23 -8.74
CA GLN A 239 29.92 2.21 -7.42
C GLN A 239 28.71 3.14 -7.42
N VAL A 240 27.55 2.59 -7.03
CA VAL A 240 26.28 3.30 -6.97
C VAL A 240 25.75 3.26 -5.56
N ASP A 241 25.43 4.43 -5.02
CA ASP A 241 24.74 4.60 -3.76
C ASP A 241 23.24 4.71 -4.01
N LEU A 242 22.46 3.93 -3.25
CA LEU A 242 21.00 4.02 -3.16
C LEU A 242 20.62 4.49 -1.76
N THR A 243 19.97 5.65 -1.66
CA THR A 243 19.58 6.24 -0.38
C THR A 243 18.07 6.30 -0.25
N ASN A 244 17.53 5.71 0.83
CA ASN A 244 16.15 5.95 1.23
C ASN A 244 16.06 7.31 1.93
N SER A 245 15.88 8.35 1.12
CA SER A 245 16.02 9.75 1.54
C SER A 245 14.79 10.31 2.25
N GLY A 246 13.61 9.73 2.03
CA GLY A 246 12.35 10.33 2.48
C GLY A 246 11.33 9.39 3.12
N ALA A 247 11.49 8.07 3.01
CA ALA A 247 10.49 7.14 3.54
C ALA A 247 10.77 6.80 5.00
N GLY A 248 9.73 6.92 5.84
CA GLY A 248 9.80 6.53 7.25
C GLY A 248 9.85 5.04 7.49
N HIS A 249 9.74 4.21 6.45
CA HIS A 249 9.75 2.75 6.49
C HIS A 249 10.75 2.22 5.45
N LYS A 250 10.92 0.89 5.35
CA LYS A 250 11.84 0.31 4.36
C LYS A 250 11.38 0.61 2.93
N MET A 251 12.31 0.54 1.97
CA MET A 251 12.03 0.68 0.54
C MET A 251 12.33 -0.63 -0.22
N PRO A 252 11.31 -1.27 -0.85
CA PRO A 252 9.88 -0.96 -0.76
C PRO A 252 9.22 -1.61 0.47
N THR A 253 8.30 -0.91 1.14
CA THR A 253 7.47 -1.49 2.21
C THR A 253 6.21 -2.19 1.67
N GLY A 254 5.45 -2.82 2.56
CA GLY A 254 4.17 -3.47 2.24
C GLY A 254 4.34 -4.95 1.86
N LEU A 255 3.67 -5.36 0.78
CA LEU A 255 3.70 -6.75 0.29
C LEU A 255 5.13 -7.22 0.00
N PRO A 256 5.57 -8.39 0.52
CA PRO A 256 6.90 -8.94 0.27
C PRO A 256 7.24 -9.19 -1.21
N ALA A 257 6.22 -9.34 -2.08
CA ALA A 257 6.39 -9.48 -3.52
C ALA A 257 6.92 -8.21 -4.23
N LYS A 258 7.01 -7.07 -3.53
CA LYS A 258 7.56 -5.82 -4.06
C LYS A 258 9.08 -5.80 -3.94
N LYS A 259 9.76 -5.20 -4.93
CA LYS A 259 11.21 -5.02 -4.92
C LYS A 259 11.65 -3.71 -5.58
N ILE A 260 12.82 -3.20 -5.17
CA ILE A 260 13.57 -2.24 -5.98
C ILE A 260 14.58 -3.01 -6.83
N VAL A 261 14.66 -2.68 -8.12
CA VAL A 261 15.66 -3.18 -9.06
C VAL A 261 16.60 -2.03 -9.37
N LEU A 262 17.84 -2.09 -8.89
CA LEU A 262 18.90 -1.21 -9.36
C LEU A 262 19.49 -1.80 -10.63
N GLU A 263 19.40 -1.06 -11.72
CA GLU A 263 19.97 -1.39 -13.01
C GLU A 263 21.15 -0.45 -13.29
N VAL A 264 22.30 -1.02 -13.59
CA VAL A 264 23.46 -0.27 -14.07
C VAL A 264 23.78 -0.75 -15.47
N GLN A 265 24.00 0.19 -16.38
CA GLN A 265 24.27 -0.11 -17.77
C GLN A 265 25.50 0.64 -18.28
N VAL A 266 26.20 -0.02 -19.19
CA VAL A 266 27.30 0.54 -19.97
C VAL A 266 26.95 0.41 -21.44
N GLU A 267 27.01 1.53 -22.15
CA GLU A 267 26.66 1.64 -23.56
C GLU A 267 27.83 2.22 -24.36
N SER A 268 28.12 1.61 -25.52
CA SER A 268 29.18 2.06 -26.41
C SER A 268 28.81 3.38 -27.09
N ARG A 269 29.83 4.13 -27.49
CA ARG A 269 29.67 5.46 -28.11
C ARG A 269 28.82 5.43 -29.39
N ASP A 270 28.85 4.32 -30.12
CA ASP A 270 28.06 4.09 -31.34
C ASP A 270 26.64 3.56 -31.06
N GLY A 271 26.27 3.35 -29.79
CA GLY A 271 24.99 2.76 -29.37
C GLY A 271 24.83 1.27 -29.72
N GLY A 272 25.86 0.64 -30.29
CA GLY A 272 25.78 -0.71 -30.85
C GLY A 272 25.92 -1.84 -29.83
N LYS A 273 26.55 -1.59 -28.67
CA LYS A 273 26.74 -2.55 -27.58
C LYS A 273 26.25 -1.99 -26.26
N ARG A 274 25.35 -2.73 -25.60
CA ARG A 274 24.79 -2.40 -24.27
C ARG A 274 24.94 -3.58 -23.33
N GLN A 275 25.58 -3.37 -22.18
CA GLN A 275 25.64 -4.33 -21.08
C GLN A 275 24.83 -3.83 -19.91
N ILE A 276 24.06 -4.71 -19.27
CA ILE A 276 23.17 -4.38 -18.16
C ILE A 276 23.44 -5.35 -17.01
N GLN A 277 23.59 -4.83 -15.80
CA GLN A 277 23.62 -5.62 -14.57
C GLN A 277 22.56 -5.10 -13.60
N GLN A 278 21.99 -6.01 -12.81
CA GLN A 278 20.90 -5.69 -11.89
C GLN A 278 21.19 -6.17 -10.46
N LYS A 279 20.74 -5.39 -9.47
CA LYS A 279 20.69 -5.76 -8.05
C LYS A 279 19.26 -5.61 -7.54
N PHE A 280 18.81 -6.60 -6.77
CA PHE A 280 17.46 -6.63 -6.20
C PHE A 280 17.47 -6.31 -4.71
N PHE A 281 16.60 -5.40 -4.27
CA PHE A 281 16.33 -5.08 -2.88
C PHE A 281 14.91 -5.52 -2.53
N GLN A 282 14.78 -6.60 -1.77
CA GLN A 282 13.53 -7.31 -1.54
C GLN A 282 13.55 -8.10 -0.23
N LYS A 283 12.35 -8.49 0.22
CA LYS A 283 12.16 -9.45 1.29
C LYS A 283 11.87 -10.81 0.68
N VAL A 284 12.70 -11.80 0.99
CA VAL A 284 12.56 -13.17 0.48
C VAL A 284 11.97 -14.05 1.57
N LEU A 285 10.85 -14.67 1.25
CA LEU A 285 10.17 -15.63 2.12
C LEU A 285 10.44 -17.06 1.65
N VAL A 286 10.47 -18.00 2.57
CA VAL A 286 10.60 -19.44 2.26
C VAL A 286 9.58 -20.28 3.01
N ASP A 287 9.26 -21.44 2.46
CA ASP A 287 8.44 -22.46 3.10
C ASP A 287 9.24 -23.31 4.11
N ARG A 288 8.60 -24.31 4.71
CA ARG A 288 9.22 -25.25 5.67
C ARG A 288 10.45 -25.95 5.13
N LYS A 289 10.47 -26.22 3.83
CA LYS A 289 11.56 -26.94 3.13
C LYS A 289 12.65 -25.98 2.65
N GLY A 290 12.55 -24.68 2.95
CA GLY A 290 13.50 -23.66 2.51
C GLY A 290 13.32 -23.24 1.05
N ARG A 291 12.22 -23.61 0.40
CA ARG A 291 11.94 -23.20 -0.99
C ARG A 291 11.40 -21.78 -0.99
N VAL A 292 11.90 -20.96 -1.90
CA VAL A 292 11.47 -19.56 -2.05
C VAL A 292 9.99 -19.50 -2.41
N VAL A 293 9.24 -18.72 -1.64
CA VAL A 293 7.85 -18.36 -1.91
C VAL A 293 7.86 -17.01 -2.60
N SER A 294 7.73 -17.01 -3.93
CA SER A 294 7.95 -15.82 -4.77
C SER A 294 6.67 -15.13 -5.24
N ASN A 295 5.52 -15.84 -5.27
CA ASN A 295 4.26 -15.26 -5.71
C ASN A 295 3.38 -14.85 -4.53
N LEU A 296 2.54 -13.83 -4.74
CA LEU A 296 1.68 -13.26 -3.72
C LEU A 296 0.66 -14.27 -3.18
N VAL A 297 0.14 -15.14 -4.03
CA VAL A 297 -0.93 -16.09 -3.69
C VAL A 297 -0.44 -17.05 -2.61
N ASP A 298 0.71 -17.68 -2.83
CA ASP A 298 1.33 -18.59 -1.88
C ASP A 298 1.65 -17.89 -0.55
N MET A 299 2.05 -16.62 -0.58
CA MET A 299 2.23 -15.82 0.63
C MET A 299 0.91 -15.65 1.37
N MET A 300 -0.15 -15.22 0.69
CA MET A 300 -1.47 -14.98 1.26
C MET A 300 -2.15 -16.26 1.78
N LEU A 301 -1.85 -17.41 1.16
CA LEU A 301 -2.31 -18.73 1.58
C LEU A 301 -1.50 -19.32 2.75
N GLY A 302 -0.53 -18.58 3.31
CA GLY A 302 0.26 -19.02 4.45
C GLY A 302 1.28 -20.11 4.13
N LYS A 303 1.68 -20.26 2.85
CA LYS A 303 2.72 -21.22 2.44
C LYS A 303 4.12 -20.77 2.87
N ALA A 304 4.33 -19.47 3.06
CA ALA A 304 5.54 -18.93 3.67
C ALA A 304 5.57 -19.19 5.20
N GLU A 305 6.73 -19.60 5.73
CA GLU A 305 6.91 -19.88 7.17
C GLU A 305 7.95 -19.00 7.83
N LYS A 306 8.92 -18.49 7.07
CA LYS A 306 9.99 -17.64 7.61
C LYS A 306 10.55 -16.69 6.57
N VAL A 307 11.21 -15.65 7.05
CA VAL A 307 12.02 -14.75 6.24
C VAL A 307 13.38 -15.42 6.02
N LEU A 308 13.78 -15.60 4.76
CA LEU A 308 15.12 -16.07 4.41
C LEU A 308 16.11 -14.90 4.42
N SER A 309 15.72 -13.78 3.82
CA SER A 309 16.52 -12.56 3.77
C SER A 309 15.64 -11.34 3.60
N ASP A 310 16.13 -10.19 4.07
CA ASP A 310 15.53 -8.88 3.82
C ASP A 310 16.65 -7.87 3.65
N ASN A 311 16.92 -7.49 2.40
CA ASN A 311 17.92 -6.46 2.07
C ASN A 311 17.26 -5.15 1.60
N ARG A 312 15.98 -4.94 1.91
CA ARG A 312 15.31 -3.68 1.60
C ARG A 312 15.95 -2.53 2.38
N ILE A 313 15.97 -1.35 1.75
CA ILE A 313 16.72 -0.20 2.26
C ILE A 313 15.95 0.43 3.42
N ALA A 314 16.53 0.44 4.61
CA ALA A 314 15.95 0.99 5.83
C ALA A 314 15.78 2.53 5.73
N PRO A 315 14.94 3.14 6.59
CA PRO A 315 14.79 4.59 6.65
C PRO A 315 16.14 5.30 6.81
N LEU A 316 16.43 6.28 5.95
CA LEU A 316 17.68 7.05 5.94
C LEU A 316 18.96 6.22 5.68
N GLU A 317 18.84 4.94 5.31
CA GLU A 317 19.97 4.13 4.91
C GLU A 317 20.46 4.51 3.52
N THR A 318 21.78 4.61 3.37
CA THR A 318 22.47 4.58 2.07
C THR A 318 23.14 3.22 1.89
N ARG A 319 22.81 2.54 0.79
CA ARG A 319 23.42 1.27 0.40
C ARG A 319 24.30 1.46 -0.84
N SER A 320 25.58 1.15 -0.71
CA SER A 320 26.51 1.13 -1.84
C SER A 320 26.57 -0.23 -2.50
N GLU A 321 26.48 -0.27 -3.82
CA GLU A 321 26.64 -1.47 -4.64
C GLU A 321 27.70 -1.24 -5.72
N SER A 322 28.54 -2.26 -5.97
CA SER A 322 29.62 -2.20 -6.95
C SER A 322 29.34 -3.13 -8.12
N PHE A 323 29.44 -2.60 -9.33
CA PHE A 323 29.23 -3.31 -10.59
C PHE A 323 30.51 -3.31 -11.40
N THR A 324 30.78 -4.40 -12.12
CA THR A 324 31.99 -4.55 -12.93
C THR A 324 31.63 -5.02 -14.33
N PHE A 325 31.95 -4.20 -15.32
CA PHE A 325 31.69 -4.48 -16.73
C PHE A 325 33.01 -4.70 -17.47
N PHE A 326 32.99 -5.58 -18.46
CA PHE A 326 34.12 -5.87 -19.34
C PHE A 326 33.80 -5.37 -20.74
N VAL A 327 34.56 -4.39 -21.23
CA VAL A 327 34.34 -3.70 -22.50
C VAL A 327 35.63 -3.64 -23.31
N ASP A 328 35.51 -3.61 -24.64
CA ASP A 328 36.68 -3.60 -25.54
C ASP A 328 37.57 -2.36 -25.31
N ASP A 329 36.94 -1.18 -25.22
CA ASP A 329 37.58 0.08 -24.82
C ASP A 329 36.71 0.78 -23.76
N PRO A 330 37.20 1.02 -22.54
CA PRO A 330 36.48 1.78 -21.53
C PRO A 330 36.29 3.25 -21.89
N GLN A 331 37.13 3.82 -22.75
CA GLN A 331 37.06 5.23 -23.10
C GLN A 331 35.85 5.49 -24.01
N GLY A 332 35.13 6.58 -23.75
CA GLY A 332 33.96 6.97 -24.53
C GLY A 332 32.69 6.13 -24.29
N GLN A 333 32.71 5.17 -23.36
CA GLN A 333 31.51 4.45 -22.92
C GLN A 333 30.63 5.36 -22.04
N THR A 334 29.31 5.24 -22.17
CA THR A 334 28.35 5.90 -21.29
C THR A 334 27.92 4.96 -20.19
N VAL A 335 28.04 5.38 -18.93
CA VAL A 335 27.53 4.65 -17.77
C VAL A 335 26.28 5.34 -17.25
N SER A 336 25.22 4.58 -17.01
CA SER A 336 24.03 5.09 -16.33
C SER A 336 23.49 4.08 -15.32
N ALA A 337 22.81 4.61 -14.31
CA ALA A 337 22.15 3.83 -13.28
C ALA A 337 20.69 4.29 -13.14
N ALA A 338 19.79 3.33 -12.95
CA ALA A 338 18.37 3.58 -12.72
C ALA A 338 17.85 2.64 -11.64
N ALA A 339 16.93 3.11 -10.81
CA ALA A 339 16.22 2.29 -9.84
C ALA A 339 14.73 2.18 -10.23
N TYR A 340 14.25 0.95 -10.32
CA TYR A 340 12.87 0.65 -10.68
C TYR A 340 12.14 0.05 -9.49
N TYR A 341 10.97 0.60 -9.18
CA TYR A 341 9.99 -0.11 -8.37
C TYR A 341 9.36 -1.22 -9.23
N SER A 342 9.50 -2.46 -8.79
CA SER A 342 9.01 -3.63 -9.51
C SER A 342 8.04 -4.42 -8.65
N TYR A 343 6.89 -4.71 -9.25
CA TYR A 343 5.90 -5.65 -8.77
C TYR A 343 5.32 -6.34 -9.99
N THR A 344 5.41 -7.67 -10.03
CA THR A 344 4.90 -8.47 -11.14
C THR A 344 3.61 -9.14 -10.69
N PRO A 345 2.43 -8.54 -10.93
CA PRO A 345 1.19 -9.23 -10.69
C PRO A 345 1.14 -10.46 -11.59
N GLN A 346 0.81 -11.62 -11.03
CA GLN A 346 0.45 -12.75 -11.87
C GLN A 346 -0.92 -12.44 -12.47
N ILE A 347 -0.99 -12.27 -13.78
CA ILE A 347 -2.26 -12.11 -14.49
C ILE A 347 -2.78 -13.52 -14.80
N ILE A 348 -4.08 -13.73 -14.58
CA ILE A 348 -4.76 -15.01 -14.83
C ILE A 348 -4.53 -15.41 -16.28
N GLN A 349 -3.88 -16.55 -16.51
CA GLN A 349 -3.78 -17.11 -17.85
C GLN A 349 -5.07 -17.90 -18.18
N PRO A 350 -5.49 -17.94 -19.45
CA PRO A 350 -6.58 -18.81 -19.88
C PRO A 350 -6.27 -20.26 -19.47
N SER A 351 -7.11 -20.84 -18.60
CA SER A 351 -7.05 -22.26 -18.29
C SER A 351 -8.10 -22.97 -19.13
N PRO A 352 -7.71 -23.93 -20.00
CA PRO A 352 -8.69 -24.70 -20.74
C PRO A 352 -9.51 -25.54 -19.75
N VAL A 353 -10.84 -25.42 -19.82
CA VAL A 353 -11.75 -26.28 -19.08
C VAL A 353 -11.62 -27.70 -19.64
N LYS A 354 -10.84 -28.54 -18.96
CA LYS A 354 -10.67 -29.96 -19.28
C LYS A 354 -11.49 -30.79 -18.31
N ILE A 355 -12.70 -31.17 -18.72
CA ILE A 355 -13.51 -32.17 -18.02
C ILE A 355 -13.21 -33.51 -18.67
N LYS A 356 -12.60 -34.45 -17.93
CA LYS A 356 -12.36 -35.82 -18.40
C LYS A 356 -13.72 -36.53 -18.52
N LEU A 357 -14.25 -36.65 -19.74
CA LEU A 357 -15.54 -37.30 -20.00
C LEU A 357 -15.42 -38.84 -20.00
N SER A 358 -14.32 -39.36 -20.53
CA SER A 358 -13.99 -40.78 -20.54
C SER A 358 -12.48 -40.96 -20.70
N GLU A 359 -11.97 -42.13 -20.32
CA GLU A 359 -10.54 -42.49 -20.45
C GLU A 359 -10.44 -43.92 -20.97
N VAL A 360 -9.72 -44.12 -22.07
CA VAL A 360 -9.39 -45.43 -22.60
C VAL A 360 -7.89 -45.63 -22.41
N LYS A 361 -7.50 -46.75 -21.81
CA LYS A 361 -6.10 -47.16 -21.65
C LYS A 361 -5.90 -48.47 -22.40
N VAL A 362 -4.93 -48.50 -23.29
CA VAL A 362 -4.51 -49.71 -23.99
C VAL A 362 -3.07 -49.98 -23.62
N LEU A 363 -2.80 -51.20 -23.16
CA LEU A 363 -1.44 -51.67 -22.94
C LEU A 363 -0.84 -51.99 -24.31
N VAL A 364 0.26 -51.30 -24.67
CA VAL A 364 1.04 -51.64 -25.85
C VAL A 364 1.72 -52.98 -25.57
N ARG A 365 1.47 -53.98 -26.43
CA ARG A 365 2.13 -55.28 -26.39
C ARG A 365 3.33 -55.29 -27.33
#